data_AF-A0A1T5E5N6-F1
#
_entry.id   AF-A0A1T5E5N6-F1
#
_cell.length_a   1.000
_cell.length_b   1.000
_cell.length_c   1.000
_cell.angle_alpha   90.00
_cell.angle_beta   90.00
_cell.angle_gamma   90.00
#
_symmetry.space_group_name_H-M   'P 1'
#
loop_
_entity.id
_entity.type
_entity.pdbx_description
1 polymer ?
#
loop_
_entity_poly.entity_id
_entity_poly.type
_entity_poly.pdbx_seq_one_letter_code
_entity_poly.pdbx_strand_id
1 'polypeptide(L)'
;MFKIIRNLSIFSCVVLFTVSCKSSDDSDLFRAYVEGKMTLGPKSASNLMISPIHLVSNNRIIGETFPKDNGQFVVAGPYTTGDYKLLFKSKIESFSGGNPQCKIDGDSLSIIIPSGVTYLIFNEIKFK
;
A
#
# COMPACT_ATOMS: atom_id res chain seq x y z
N MET A 1 10.89 -16.48 66.71
CA MET A 1 11.83 -16.04 65.66
C MET A 1 11.14 -16.03 64.29
N PHE A 2 9.96 -15.39 64.16
CA PHE A 2 9.15 -15.37 62.93
C PHE A 2 8.93 -13.91 62.51
N LYS A 3 9.95 -13.28 61.94
CA LYS A 3 9.84 -11.89 61.47
C LYS A 3 10.79 -11.57 60.33
N ILE A 4 10.98 -12.49 59.38
CA ILE A 4 11.81 -12.23 58.19
C ILE A 4 11.14 -12.69 56.88
N ILE A 5 10.09 -13.52 56.93
CA ILE A 5 9.56 -14.18 55.70
C ILE A 5 8.46 -13.36 54.99
N ARG A 6 7.95 -12.27 55.57
CA ARG A 6 6.76 -11.59 55.03
C ARG A 6 7.03 -10.56 53.91
N ASN A 7 8.29 -10.19 53.67
CA ASN A 7 8.60 -9.09 52.74
C ASN A 7 9.27 -9.52 51.42
N LEU A 8 9.56 -10.81 51.22
CA LEU A 8 10.23 -11.29 50.00
C LEU A 8 9.27 -11.79 48.91
N SER A 9 7.97 -11.88 49.20
CA SER A 9 6.97 -12.34 48.23
C SER A 9 6.33 -11.19 47.43
N ILE A 10 6.39 -9.96 47.94
CA ILE A 10 5.76 -8.79 47.30
C ILE A 10 6.66 -8.21 46.19
N PHE A 11 7.96 -8.47 46.23
CA PHE A 11 8.90 -7.92 45.23
C PHE A 11 8.94 -8.70 43.91
N SER A 12 8.34 -9.90 43.85
CA SER A 12 8.38 -10.76 42.65
C SER A 12 7.25 -10.48 41.64
N CYS A 13 6.14 -9.86 42.07
CA CYS A 13 5.00 -9.59 41.18
C CYS A 13 5.13 -8.30 40.35
N VAL A 14 6.11 -7.44 40.62
CA VAL A 14 6.22 -6.13 39.95
C VAL A 14 7.01 -6.21 38.63
N VAL A 15 7.70 -7.33 38.36
CA VAL A 15 8.59 -7.48 37.19
C VAL A 15 7.85 -7.96 35.92
N LEU A 16 6.56 -8.31 36.00
CA LEU A 16 5.83 -8.92 34.86
C LEU A 16 4.97 -7.95 34.03
N PHE A 17 5.00 -6.64 34.30
CA PHE A 17 4.18 -5.65 33.58
C PHE A 17 4.93 -4.80 32.55
N THR A 18 6.18 -5.14 32.21
CA THR A 18 6.83 -4.57 31.01
C THR A 18 6.52 -5.41 29.78
N VAL A 19 5.24 -5.70 29.55
CA VAL A 19 4.75 -5.98 28.20
C VAL A 19 4.87 -4.65 27.46
N SER A 20 6.06 -4.42 26.91
CA SER A 20 6.32 -3.34 25.97
C SER A 20 5.46 -3.62 24.75
N CYS A 21 4.23 -3.11 24.77
CA CYS A 21 3.46 -2.91 23.56
C CYS A 21 4.24 -1.85 22.80
N LYS A 22 5.14 -2.28 21.91
CA LYS A 22 5.75 -1.37 20.94
C LYS A 22 4.58 -0.68 20.26
N SER A 23 4.39 0.60 20.55
CA SER A 23 3.52 1.45 19.76
C SER A 23 4.07 1.34 18.34
N SER A 24 3.26 0.71 17.49
CA SER A 24 3.40 0.64 16.05
C SER A 24 4.14 1.85 15.49
N ASP A 25 5.22 1.61 14.75
CA ASP A 25 5.91 2.64 13.97
C ASP A 25 4.88 3.48 13.20
N ASP A 26 5.09 4.80 13.07
CA ASP A 26 4.16 5.74 12.40
C ASP A 26 3.72 5.29 10.98
N SER A 27 4.44 4.33 10.37
CA SER A 27 4.05 3.61 9.16
C SER A 27 2.73 2.84 9.25
N ASP A 28 2.25 2.50 10.46
CA ASP A 28 0.94 1.87 10.65
C ASP A 28 -0.21 2.90 10.62
N LEU A 29 0.09 4.19 10.84
CA LEU A 29 -0.89 5.28 10.77
C LEU A 29 -1.07 5.81 9.34
N PHE A 30 -0.01 5.84 8.54
CA PHE A 30 -0.05 6.31 7.16
C PHE A 30 -0.06 5.15 6.17
N ARG A 31 -1.06 5.10 5.29
CA ARG A 31 -1.13 4.12 4.21
C ARG A 31 -0.96 4.82 2.86
N ALA A 32 -0.23 4.19 1.96
CA ALA A 32 -0.32 4.54 0.54
C ALA A 32 -1.58 3.88 -0.01
N TYR A 33 -2.54 4.68 -0.44
CA TYR A 33 -3.87 4.26 -0.85
C TYR A 33 -4.19 4.81 -2.24
N VAL A 34 -4.57 3.92 -3.16
CA VAL A 34 -4.83 4.26 -4.56
C VAL A 34 -6.14 3.63 -5.00
N GLU A 35 -7.03 4.44 -5.54
CA GLU A 35 -8.21 4.00 -6.27
C GLU A 35 -8.02 4.26 -7.76
N GLY A 36 -8.66 3.44 -8.58
CA GLY A 36 -8.75 3.75 -9.99
C GLY A 36 -9.80 2.97 -10.74
N LYS A 37 -10.03 3.38 -11.98
CA LYS A 37 -10.89 2.66 -12.93
C LYS A 37 -10.11 2.35 -14.20
N MET A 38 -10.01 1.06 -14.51
CA MET A 38 -9.40 0.55 -15.73
C MET A 38 -10.41 0.61 -16.88
N THR A 39 -10.01 1.16 -18.02
CA THR A 39 -10.75 1.10 -19.28
C THR A 39 -9.92 0.45 -20.37
N LEU A 40 -10.56 -0.47 -21.09
CA LEU A 40 -9.96 -1.20 -22.19
C LEU A 40 -9.81 -0.27 -23.40
N GLY A 41 -8.59 -0.17 -23.92
CA GLY A 41 -8.37 0.40 -25.25
C GLY A 41 -8.69 -0.60 -26.36
N PRO A 42 -8.78 -0.12 -27.61
CA PRO A 42 -9.12 -0.95 -28.76
C PRO A 42 -8.09 -2.04 -29.08
N LYS A 43 -6.87 -2.00 -28.51
CA LYS A 43 -5.84 -3.04 -28.71
C LYS A 43 -5.49 -3.78 -27.41
N SER A 44 -6.32 -3.65 -26.37
CA SER A 44 -6.05 -4.28 -25.09
C SER A 44 -6.29 -5.78 -25.10
N ALA A 45 -5.40 -6.51 -24.44
CA ALA A 45 -5.58 -7.92 -24.18
C ALA A 45 -6.84 -8.11 -23.32
N SER A 46 -7.71 -9.03 -23.72
CA SER A 46 -9.03 -9.29 -23.10
C SER A 46 -9.01 -9.78 -21.64
N ASN A 47 -7.83 -9.86 -21.00
CA ASN A 47 -7.60 -10.48 -19.70
C ASN A 47 -7.11 -9.51 -18.61
N LEU A 48 -7.40 -8.21 -18.72
CA LEU A 48 -7.07 -7.25 -17.66
C LEU A 48 -7.72 -7.60 -16.32
N MET A 49 -8.92 -8.18 -16.36
CA MET A 49 -9.74 -8.46 -15.16
C MET A 49 -9.18 -9.57 -14.27
N ILE A 50 -8.33 -10.44 -14.82
CA ILE A 50 -7.70 -11.56 -14.09
C ILE A 50 -6.25 -11.26 -13.69
N SER A 51 -5.75 -10.06 -13.98
CA SER A 51 -4.38 -9.66 -13.69
C SER A 51 -4.32 -8.85 -12.40
N PRO A 52 -3.42 -9.17 -11.45
CA PRO A 52 -3.28 -8.38 -10.24
C PRO A 52 -2.68 -7.02 -10.56
N ILE A 53 -3.08 -6.03 -9.77
CA ILE A 53 -2.54 -4.68 -9.74
C ILE A 53 -1.68 -4.58 -8.48
N HIS A 54 -0.43 -4.18 -8.63
CA HIS A 54 0.50 -4.07 -7.50
C HIS A 54 0.79 -2.63 -7.17
N LEU A 55 0.80 -2.31 -5.89
CA LEU A 55 1.44 -1.11 -5.36
C LEU A 55 2.83 -1.51 -4.88
N VAL A 56 3.86 -0.86 -5.43
CA VAL A 56 5.27 -1.22 -5.22
C VAL A 56 6.01 -0.04 -4.61
N SER A 57 6.83 -0.31 -3.59
CA SER A 57 7.79 0.62 -3.00
C SER A 57 9.13 -0.09 -2.84
N ASN A 58 10.25 0.57 -3.18
CA ASN A 58 11.60 0.00 -3.04
C ASN A 58 11.71 -1.43 -3.63
N ASN A 59 11.14 -1.63 -4.83
CA ASN A 59 11.09 -2.91 -5.54
C ASN A 59 10.36 -4.05 -4.80
N ARG A 60 9.56 -3.73 -3.78
CA ARG A 60 8.72 -4.68 -3.04
C ARG A 60 7.25 -4.37 -3.23
N ILE A 61 6.45 -5.41 -3.42
CA ILE A 61 4.99 -5.30 -3.42
C ILE A 61 4.56 -4.99 -1.98
N ILE A 62 3.91 -3.84 -1.80
CA ILE A 62 3.36 -3.38 -0.52
C ILE A 62 1.83 -3.46 -0.48
N GLY A 63 1.20 -3.68 -1.63
CA GLY A 63 -0.23 -3.92 -1.76
C GLY A 63 -0.55 -4.61 -3.08
N GLU A 64 -1.58 -5.45 -3.07
CA GLU A 64 -2.06 -6.18 -4.23
C GLU A 64 -3.59 -6.14 -4.24
N THR A 65 -4.16 -6.04 -5.43
CA THR A 65 -5.62 -6.10 -5.63
C THR A 65 -5.95 -6.64 -7.02
N PHE A 66 -7.22 -6.94 -7.24
CA PHE A 66 -7.77 -7.25 -8.56
C PHE A 66 -8.85 -6.23 -8.91
N PRO A 67 -8.98 -5.85 -10.19
CA PRO A 67 -10.10 -5.02 -10.61
C PRO A 67 -11.41 -5.78 -10.46
N LYS A 68 -12.45 -5.07 -10.03
CA LYS A 68 -13.85 -5.52 -10.06
C LYS A 68 -14.35 -5.60 -11.49
N ASP A 69 -15.47 -6.27 -11.73
CA ASP A 69 -16.10 -6.44 -13.05
C ASP A 69 -16.34 -5.13 -13.84
N ASN A 70 -16.47 -4.00 -13.15
CA ASN A 70 -16.64 -2.68 -13.75
C ASN A 70 -15.31 -1.92 -13.99
N GLY A 71 -14.18 -2.60 -13.81
CA GLY A 71 -12.82 -2.08 -13.96
C GLY A 71 -12.31 -1.28 -12.76
N GLN A 72 -13.12 -1.08 -11.71
CA GLN A 72 -12.68 -0.34 -10.52
C GLN A 72 -11.78 -1.18 -9.63
N PHE A 73 -10.78 -0.55 -9.02
CA PHE A 73 -9.92 -1.18 -8.04
C PHE A 73 -9.58 -0.22 -6.91
N VAL A 74 -9.20 -0.81 -5.79
CA VAL A 74 -8.62 -0.13 -4.63
C VAL A 74 -7.45 -0.96 -4.16
N VAL A 75 -6.29 -0.34 -3.98
CA VAL A 75 -5.08 -0.96 -3.43
C VAL A 75 -4.50 -0.08 -2.35
N ALA A 76 -4.06 -0.70 -1.25
CA ALA A 76 -3.44 0.02 -0.16
C ALA A 76 -2.32 -0.79 0.48
N GLY A 77 -1.26 -0.10 0.89
CA GLY A 77 -0.09 -0.67 1.55
C GLY A 77 0.47 0.26 2.64
N PRO A 78 1.44 -0.21 3.45
CA PRO A 78 2.15 0.65 4.37
C PRO A 78 2.83 1.81 3.63
N TYR A 79 2.75 3.01 4.18
CA TYR A 79 3.48 4.16 3.65
C TYR A 79 4.97 4.06 4.01
N THR A 80 5.82 4.33 3.04
CA THR A 80 7.28 4.47 3.17
C THR A 80 7.74 5.73 2.44
N THR A 81 8.76 6.43 2.93
CA THR A 81 9.34 7.55 2.18
C THR A 81 9.89 7.10 0.82
N GLY A 82 9.70 7.90 -0.23
CA GLY A 82 10.14 7.59 -1.59
C GLY A 82 8.97 7.44 -2.57
N ASP A 83 9.32 7.31 -3.85
CA ASP A 83 8.33 7.14 -4.92
C ASP A 83 7.74 5.73 -4.89
N TYR A 84 6.46 5.64 -5.26
CA TYR A 84 5.75 4.39 -5.44
C TYR A 84 5.51 4.12 -6.92
N LYS A 85 5.25 2.86 -7.25
CA LYS A 85 4.78 2.45 -8.56
C LYS A 85 3.45 1.71 -8.44
N LEU A 86 2.43 2.18 -9.15
CA LEU A 86 1.23 1.41 -9.44
C LEU A 86 1.48 0.60 -10.70
N LEU A 87 1.71 -0.71 -10.55
CA LEU A 87 2.18 -1.62 -11.57
C LEU A 87 1.03 -2.49 -12.11
N PHE A 88 1.00 -2.64 -13.43
CA PHE A 88 0.03 -3.43 -14.19
C PHE A 88 0.74 -4.45 -15.09
N LYS A 89 0.02 -5.51 -15.49
CA LYS A 89 0.50 -6.47 -16.51
C LYS A 89 0.37 -5.97 -17.96
N SER A 90 -0.31 -4.85 -18.18
CA SER A 90 -0.58 -4.32 -19.51
C SER A 90 -0.13 -2.88 -19.64
N LYS A 91 0.24 -2.50 -20.87
CA LYS A 91 0.79 -1.19 -21.14
C LYS A 91 -0.29 -0.12 -21.04
N ILE A 92 0.01 0.91 -20.27
CA ILE A 92 -0.81 2.10 -20.09
C ILE A 92 -0.64 2.98 -21.33
N GLU A 93 -1.76 3.48 -21.86
CA GLU A 93 -1.81 4.51 -22.89
C GLU A 93 -1.85 5.89 -22.24
N SER A 94 -2.78 6.08 -21.30
CA SER A 94 -3.00 7.34 -20.60
C SER A 94 -3.71 7.10 -19.26
N PHE A 95 -3.74 8.13 -18.42
CA PHE A 95 -4.59 8.17 -17.23
C PHE A 95 -5.15 9.58 -17.03
N SER A 96 -6.19 9.70 -16.21
CA SER A 96 -6.75 10.97 -15.75
C SER A 96 -6.99 10.96 -14.24
N GLY A 97 -6.99 12.14 -13.63
CA GLY A 97 -6.99 12.29 -12.17
C GLY A 97 -5.60 12.10 -11.56
N GLY A 98 -5.57 11.93 -10.25
CA GLY A 98 -4.33 11.79 -9.48
C GLY A 98 -3.60 13.09 -9.17
N ASN A 99 -2.34 12.97 -8.74
CA ASN A 99 -1.44 14.09 -8.52
C ASN A 99 -0.81 14.52 -9.87
N PRO A 100 -0.70 15.83 -10.18
CA PRO A 100 -0.09 16.32 -11.42
C PRO A 100 1.36 15.86 -11.68
N GLN A 101 2.08 15.44 -10.64
CA GLN A 101 3.44 14.93 -10.73
C GLN A 101 3.50 13.42 -11.01
N CYS A 102 2.36 12.72 -11.04
CA CYS A 102 2.31 11.34 -11.50
C CYS A 102 2.70 11.24 -12.98
N LYS A 103 3.40 10.16 -13.34
CA LYS A 103 3.86 9.94 -14.72
C LYS A 103 3.89 8.46 -15.06
N ILE A 104 3.66 8.14 -16.33
CA ILE A 104 3.83 6.77 -16.84
C ILE A 104 5.35 6.47 -16.91
N ASP A 105 5.76 5.32 -16.39
CA ASP A 105 7.16 4.86 -16.46
C ASP A 105 7.57 4.49 -17.90
N GLY A 106 8.86 4.40 -18.17
CA GLY A 106 9.39 4.24 -19.53
C GLY A 106 8.93 2.96 -20.25
N ASP A 107 8.67 1.88 -19.50
CA ASP A 107 8.13 0.62 -20.04
C ASP A 107 6.61 0.64 -20.27
N SER A 108 5.95 1.71 -19.84
CA SER A 108 4.49 1.89 -19.80
C SER A 108 3.73 0.87 -18.94
N LEU A 109 4.40 0.11 -18.07
CA LEU A 109 3.74 -0.88 -17.20
C LEU A 109 3.35 -0.33 -15.84
N SER A 110 3.85 0.86 -15.48
CA SER A 110 3.52 1.48 -14.21
C SER A 110 3.26 2.97 -14.28
N ILE A 111 2.51 3.48 -13.30
CA ILE A 111 2.40 4.90 -12.99
C ILE A 111 3.25 5.17 -11.75
N ILE A 112 4.21 6.09 -11.88
CA ILE A 112 5.04 6.58 -10.79
C ILE A 112 4.23 7.59 -9.98
N ILE A 113 4.15 7.37 -8.68
CA ILE A 113 3.50 8.24 -7.71
C ILE A 113 4.61 8.86 -6.85
N PRO A 114 4.72 10.20 -6.78
CA PRO A 114 5.81 10.85 -6.06
C PRO A 114 5.68 10.64 -4.54
N SER A 115 6.83 10.67 -3.85
CA SER A 115 6.88 10.65 -2.39
C SER A 115 5.97 11.71 -1.74
N GLY A 116 5.41 11.39 -0.58
CA GLY A 116 4.51 12.29 0.16
C GLY A 116 3.03 12.20 -0.25
N VAL A 117 2.70 11.49 -1.33
CA VAL A 117 1.31 11.23 -1.72
C VAL A 117 0.82 9.94 -1.07
N THR A 118 -0.15 10.07 -0.17
CA THR A 118 -0.73 8.94 0.59
C THR A 118 -2.11 8.52 0.10
N TYR A 119 -2.84 9.41 -0.57
CA TYR A 119 -4.18 9.13 -1.10
C TYR A 119 -4.28 9.64 -2.54
N LEU A 120 -4.73 8.77 -3.44
CA LEU A 120 -4.81 9.11 -4.85
C LEU A 120 -5.97 8.39 -5.55
N ILE A 121 -6.68 9.13 -6.42
CA ILE A 121 -7.77 8.60 -7.23
C ILE A 121 -7.45 8.86 -8.70
N PHE A 122 -7.33 7.79 -9.48
CA PHE A 122 -7.32 7.86 -10.94
C PHE A 122 -8.74 7.67 -11.48
N ASN A 123 -9.33 8.73 -12.04
CA ASN A 123 -10.67 8.65 -12.61
C ASN A 123 -10.76 7.64 -13.76
N GLU A 124 -9.68 7.54 -14.53
CA GLU A 124 -9.54 6.60 -15.63
C GLU A 124 -8.07 6.22 -15.86
N ILE A 125 -7.80 4.95 -16.12
CA ILE A 125 -6.54 4.44 -16.62
C ILE A 125 -6.84 3.64 -17.88
N LYS A 126 -6.42 4.17 -19.02
CA LYS A 126 -6.65 3.57 -20.33
C LYS A 126 -5.45 2.75 -20.75
N PHE A 127 -5.70 1.52 -21.16
CA PHE A 127 -4.66 0.58 -21.61
C PHE A 127 -4.58 0.56 -23.13
N LYS A 128 -3.38 0.29 -23.67
CA LYS A 128 -3.17 0.12 -25.11
C LYS A 128 -3.96 -1.07 -25.62
#